data_AF-A0A961T3A4-F1
#
_entry.id   AF-A0A961T3A4-F1
#
_cell.length_a   1.000
_cell.length_b   1.000
_cell.length_c   1.000
_cell.angle_alpha   90.00
_cell.angle_beta   90.00
_cell.angle_gamma   90.00
#
_symmetry.space_group_name_H-M   'P 1'
#
loop_
_entity.id
_entity.type
_entity.pdbx_description
1 polymer ?
#
loop_
_entity_poly.entity_id
_entity_poly.type
_entity_poly.pdbx_seq_one_letter_code
_entity_poly.pdbx_strand_id
1 'polypeptide(L)'
;MATQSTGKGEFTGWHMLVILVAFFGVVITANVTMAVFAGKSWSGLVVKNSYVASQQFNEHVAEARAQAALGWQPSLAFANGILRYEMTDRNGGRVALDGVTALFKRPVSTAQDTEVVFERAADGSFAAQTTLGDGVWVVDVLSEAGLEHPYRDTRRVVISGGVLK
;
A
#
# COMPACT_ATOMS: atom_id res chain seq x y z
N MET A 1 -79.80 1.91 32.52
CA MET A 1 -78.92 2.98 31.98
C MET A 1 -77.51 2.41 31.91
N ALA A 2 -76.97 2.26 30.71
CA ALA A 2 -75.64 1.72 30.47
C ALA A 2 -74.62 2.87 30.53
N THR A 3 -73.58 2.72 31.35
CA THR A 3 -72.41 3.62 31.30
C THR A 3 -71.31 2.88 30.57
N GLN A 4 -70.97 3.37 29.38
CA GLN A 4 -69.98 2.77 28.50
C GLN A 4 -68.57 2.88 29.11
N SER A 5 -67.81 1.79 28.96
CA SER A 5 -66.36 1.75 29.18
C SER A 5 -65.67 2.64 28.14
N THR A 6 -64.77 3.51 28.57
CA THR A 6 -63.83 4.20 27.67
C THR A 6 -62.47 4.30 28.36
N GLY A 7 -61.81 3.15 28.52
CA GLY A 7 -60.40 3.10 28.91
C GLY A 7 -59.53 3.59 27.75
N LYS A 8 -59.09 4.85 27.82
CA LYS A 8 -58.08 5.44 26.93
C LYS A 8 -56.79 4.63 27.10
N GLY A 9 -56.28 4.04 25.99
CA GLY A 9 -55.18 3.06 25.94
C GLY A 9 -54.21 3.06 27.12
N GLU A 10 -54.35 2.03 27.98
CA GLU A 10 -53.49 1.85 29.13
C GLU A 10 -52.11 1.34 28.70
N PHE A 11 -51.06 1.94 29.25
CA PHE A 11 -49.69 1.49 29.06
C PHE A 11 -49.48 0.15 29.79
N THR A 12 -49.67 -0.95 29.06
CA THR A 12 -49.45 -2.31 29.57
C THR A 12 -47.98 -2.75 29.49
N GLY A 13 -47.64 -3.87 30.14
CA GLY A 13 -46.33 -4.50 30.03
C GLY A 13 -45.94 -4.89 28.59
N TRP A 14 -46.91 -5.06 27.69
CA TRP A 14 -46.65 -5.27 26.27
C TRP A 14 -46.05 -4.04 25.60
N HIS A 15 -46.52 -2.84 25.95
CA HIS A 15 -45.95 -1.58 25.46
C HIS A 15 -44.51 -1.41 25.95
N MET A 16 -44.24 -1.73 27.21
CA MET A 16 -42.87 -1.70 27.77
C MET A 16 -41.95 -2.70 27.06
N LEU A 17 -42.42 -3.93 26.79
CA LEU A 17 -41.65 -4.94 26.07
C LEU A 17 -41.28 -4.46 24.65
N VAL A 18 -42.25 -3.92 23.90
CA VAL A 18 -42.02 -3.40 22.55
C VAL A 18 -41.00 -2.25 22.57
N ILE A 19 -41.12 -1.31 23.51
CA ILE A 19 -40.18 -0.19 23.64
C ILE A 19 -38.77 -0.70 23.96
N LEU A 20 -38.65 -1.66 24.87
CA LEU A 20 -37.36 -2.21 25.28
C LEU A 20 -36.68 -2.95 24.13
N VAL A 21 -37.42 -3.78 23.39
CA VAL A 21 -36.91 -4.47 22.19
C VAL A 21 -36.51 -3.48 21.10
N ALA A 22 -37.32 -2.44 20.85
CA ALA A 22 -36.99 -1.41 19.86
C ALA A 22 -35.72 -0.64 20.23
N PHE A 23 -35.56 -0.25 21.50
CA PHE A 23 -34.38 0.44 22.00
C PHE A 23 -33.11 -0.39 21.83
N PHE A 24 -33.12 -1.64 22.31
CA PHE A 24 -31.97 -2.53 22.14
C PHE A 24 -31.71 -2.87 20.68
N GLY A 25 -32.75 -3.00 19.86
CA GLY A 25 -32.64 -3.18 18.42
C GLY A 25 -31.82 -2.06 17.77
N VAL A 26 -32.14 -0.80 18.06
CA VAL A 26 -31.39 0.36 17.55
C VAL A 26 -29.93 0.33 17.99
N VAL A 27 -29.67 0.06 19.27
CA VAL A 27 -28.29 -0.01 19.82
C VAL A 27 -27.49 -1.14 19.16
N ILE A 28 -28.08 -2.33 19.01
CA ILE A 28 -27.44 -3.47 18.36
C ILE A 28 -27.16 -3.17 16.89
N THR A 29 -28.12 -2.60 16.16
CA THR A 29 -27.92 -2.21 14.75
C THR A 29 -26.80 -1.20 14.60
N ALA A 30 -26.72 -0.19 15.47
CA ALA A 30 -25.63 0.78 15.47
C ALA A 30 -24.28 0.10 15.73
N ASN A 31 -24.19 -0.75 16.75
CA ASN A 31 -22.96 -1.47 17.11
C ASN A 31 -22.48 -2.43 16.02
N VAL A 32 -23.40 -3.19 15.41
CA VAL A 32 -23.06 -4.08 14.29
C VAL A 32 -22.65 -3.27 13.06
N THR A 33 -23.32 -2.16 12.76
CA THR A 33 -22.93 -1.27 11.65
C THR A 33 -21.53 -0.72 11.87
N MET A 34 -21.22 -0.25 13.08
CA MET A 34 -19.87 0.18 13.45
C MET A 34 -18.85 -0.96 13.34
N ALA A 35 -19.17 -2.18 13.78
CA ALA A 35 -18.30 -3.34 13.66
C ALA A 35 -18.04 -3.74 12.19
N VAL A 36 -19.07 -3.67 11.33
CA VAL A 36 -18.95 -3.94 9.89
C VAL A 36 -18.12 -2.86 9.21
N PHE A 37 -18.35 -1.58 9.53
CA PHE A 37 -17.51 -0.50 9.02
C PHE A 37 -16.08 -0.62 9.50
N ALA A 38 -15.84 -0.87 10.80
CA ALA A 38 -14.49 -1.09 11.33
C ALA A 38 -13.80 -2.27 10.64
N GLY A 39 -14.48 -3.38 10.40
CA GLY A 39 -13.92 -4.52 9.66
C GLY A 39 -13.63 -4.21 8.18
N LYS A 40 -14.40 -3.33 7.54
CA LYS A 40 -14.20 -2.90 6.15
C LYS A 40 -13.22 -1.74 5.99
N SER A 41 -13.07 -0.89 7.01
CA SER A 41 -12.27 0.35 6.98
C SER A 41 -10.91 0.21 7.67
N TRP A 42 -10.64 -0.91 8.35
CA TRP A 42 -9.31 -1.16 8.92
C TRP A 42 -8.37 -1.74 7.85
N SER A 43 -7.36 -0.94 7.48
CA SER A 43 -6.34 -1.26 6.47
C SER A 43 -5.24 -2.22 6.97
N GLY A 44 -5.63 -3.33 7.60
CA GLY A 44 -4.72 -4.43 7.89
C GLY A 44 -4.48 -4.70 9.37
N LEU A 45 -4.68 -5.96 9.76
CA LEU A 45 -3.86 -6.57 10.80
C LEU A 45 -2.39 -6.44 10.34
N VAL A 46 -1.56 -5.81 11.17
CA VAL A 46 -0.11 -6.07 11.14
C VAL A 46 0.07 -7.53 11.56
N VAL A 47 0.11 -8.40 10.55
CA VAL A 47 0.71 -9.73 10.50
C VAL A 47 0.16 -10.78 11.48
N LYS A 48 -0.59 -11.76 10.94
CA LYS A 48 -0.92 -13.04 11.63
C LYS A 48 0.28 -13.99 11.80
N ASN A 49 1.48 -13.62 11.36
CA ASN A 49 2.62 -14.53 11.30
C ASN A 49 3.97 -13.86 11.60
N SER A 50 4.15 -13.40 12.84
CA SER A 50 5.44 -12.82 13.30
C SER A 50 6.61 -13.80 13.22
N TYR A 51 6.34 -15.11 13.10
CA TYR A 51 7.35 -16.16 13.02
C TYR A 51 7.90 -16.35 11.58
N VAL A 52 7.04 -16.40 10.56
CA VAL A 52 7.48 -16.44 9.14
C VAL A 52 8.14 -15.12 8.73
N ALA A 53 7.65 -13.99 9.25
CA ALA A 53 8.28 -12.68 9.04
C ALA A 53 9.71 -12.59 9.60
N SER A 54 10.04 -13.35 10.65
CA SER A 54 11.39 -13.37 11.24
C SER A 54 12.40 -14.21 10.43
N GLN A 55 11.95 -15.26 9.75
CA GLN A 55 12.83 -16.09 8.90
C GLN A 55 13.20 -15.34 7.61
N GLN A 56 12.20 -14.76 6.96
CA GLN A 56 12.40 -13.91 5.78
C GLN A 56 13.28 -12.70 6.11
N PHE A 57 13.20 -12.15 7.34
CA PHE A 57 14.07 -11.04 7.74
C PHE A 57 15.57 -11.40 7.67
N ASN A 58 15.98 -12.57 8.17
CA ASN A 58 17.39 -12.97 8.12
C ASN A 58 17.87 -13.20 6.67
N GLU A 59 17.02 -13.79 5.82
CA GLU A 59 17.29 -13.97 4.39
C GLU A 59 17.42 -12.62 3.69
N HIS A 60 16.48 -11.69 3.90
CA HIS A 60 16.55 -10.33 3.35
C HIS A 60 17.78 -9.54 3.83
N VAL A 61 18.20 -9.73 5.08
CA VAL A 61 19.44 -9.12 5.59
C VAL A 61 20.67 -9.71 4.89
N ALA A 62 20.69 -11.02 4.63
CA ALA A 62 21.78 -11.65 3.88
C ALA A 62 21.81 -11.18 2.42
N GLU A 63 20.66 -11.11 1.76
CA GLU A 63 20.50 -10.56 0.40
C GLU A 63 20.96 -9.10 0.33
N ALA A 64 20.52 -8.26 1.27
CA ALA A 64 20.92 -6.86 1.34
C ALA A 64 22.44 -6.69 1.55
N ARG A 65 23.07 -7.56 2.35
CA ARG A 65 24.54 -7.57 2.50
C ARG A 65 25.25 -8.00 1.23
N ALA A 66 24.74 -9.01 0.53
CA ALA A 66 25.29 -9.44 -0.76
C ALA A 66 25.18 -8.32 -1.81
N GLN A 67 24.03 -7.64 -1.88
CA GLN A 67 23.82 -6.48 -2.75
C GLN A 67 24.77 -5.33 -2.40
N ALA A 68 24.94 -5.01 -1.10
CA ALA A 68 25.86 -3.97 -0.66
C ALA A 68 27.33 -4.29 -1.02
N ALA A 69 27.71 -5.57 -1.02
CA ALA A 69 29.06 -6.01 -1.40
C ALA A 69 29.36 -5.79 -2.89
N LEU A 70 28.34 -5.80 -3.77
CA LEU A 70 28.49 -5.51 -5.20
C LEU A 70 28.95 -4.07 -5.46
N GLY A 71 28.61 -3.14 -4.56
CA GLY A 71 28.97 -1.72 -4.71
C GLY A 71 28.30 -1.05 -5.90
N TRP A 72 27.16 -1.57 -6.36
CA TRP A 72 26.38 -0.98 -7.44
C TRP A 72 25.63 0.27 -6.97
N GLN A 73 25.47 1.21 -7.87
CA GLN A 73 24.91 2.55 -7.65
C GLN A 73 23.73 2.76 -8.61
N PRO A 74 22.49 2.60 -8.12
CA PRO A 74 21.29 2.84 -8.90
C PRO A 74 20.97 4.34 -8.99
N SER A 75 20.73 4.83 -10.20
CA SER A 75 20.28 6.19 -10.49
C SER A 75 18.86 6.15 -11.04
N LEU A 76 17.98 6.93 -10.43
CA LEU A 76 16.58 7.06 -10.84
C LEU A 76 16.27 8.54 -11.03
N ALA A 77 15.82 8.91 -12.22
CA ALA A 77 15.43 10.28 -12.56
C ALA A 77 14.04 10.29 -13.17
N PHE A 78 13.22 11.26 -12.79
CA PHE A 78 11.91 11.50 -13.41
C PHE A 78 11.86 12.95 -13.86
N ALA A 79 11.59 13.18 -15.14
CA ALA A 79 11.37 14.52 -15.69
C ALA A 79 10.48 14.44 -16.92
N ASN A 80 9.57 15.41 -17.07
CA ASN A 80 8.69 15.54 -18.23
C ASN A 80 7.87 14.26 -18.54
N GLY A 81 7.45 13.52 -17.51
CA GLY A 81 6.69 12.27 -17.67
C GLY A 81 7.53 11.06 -18.10
N ILE A 82 8.85 11.20 -18.17
CA ILE A 82 9.77 10.13 -18.50
C ILE A 82 10.55 9.75 -17.24
N LEU A 83 10.41 8.48 -16.85
CA LEU A 83 11.21 7.87 -15.80
C LEU A 83 12.41 7.20 -16.46
N ARG A 84 13.61 7.50 -15.96
CA ARG A 84 14.87 6.93 -16.43
C ARG A 84 15.59 6.26 -15.28
N TYR A 85 16.10 5.07 -15.54
CA TYR A 85 16.85 4.27 -14.60
C TYR A 85 18.16 3.79 -15.21
N GLU A 86 19.22 3.85 -14.39
CA GLU A 86 20.55 3.36 -14.73
C GLU A 86 21.20 2.70 -13.52
N MET A 87 22.05 1.71 -13.77
CA MET A 87 22.85 1.06 -12.74
C MET A 87 24.32 1.14 -13.13
N THR A 88 25.14 1.61 -12.20
CA THR A 88 26.60 1.69 -12.37
C THR A 88 27.31 0.89 -11.29
N ASP A 89 28.52 0.40 -11.55
CA ASP A 89 29.36 -0.25 -10.56
C ASP A 89 30.20 0.77 -9.77
N ARG A 90 31.03 0.30 -8.82
CA ARG A 90 31.92 1.16 -8.03
C ARG A 90 32.96 1.92 -8.89
N ASN A 91 33.29 1.41 -10.07
CA ASN A 91 34.27 1.97 -10.98
C ASN A 91 33.62 2.89 -12.04
N GLY A 92 32.29 3.09 -11.97
CA GLY A 92 31.52 3.88 -12.94
C GLY A 92 31.17 3.13 -14.23
N GLY A 93 31.45 1.83 -14.30
CA GLY A 93 31.04 0.97 -15.40
C GLY A 93 29.53 0.71 -15.36
N ARG A 94 28.87 0.65 -16.52
CA ARG A 94 27.43 0.33 -16.59
C ARG A 94 27.22 -1.15 -16.27
N VAL A 95 26.28 -1.45 -15.37
CA VAL A 95 25.88 -2.82 -15.07
C VAL A 95 24.88 -3.28 -16.12
N ALA A 96 25.12 -4.45 -16.70
CA ALA A 96 24.16 -5.08 -17.60
C ALA A 96 22.98 -5.62 -16.79
N LEU A 97 21.79 -5.09 -17.09
CA LEU A 97 20.53 -5.56 -16.53
C LEU A 97 19.72 -6.21 -17.64
N ASP A 98 18.95 -7.24 -17.33
CA ASP A 98 18.05 -7.94 -18.25
C ASP A 98 16.67 -7.27 -18.28
N GLY A 99 16.21 -6.80 -17.12
CA GLY A 99 14.92 -6.14 -16.94
C GLY A 99 14.90 -5.23 -15.71
N VAL A 100 14.02 -4.22 -15.74
CA VAL A 100 13.83 -3.30 -14.62
C VAL A 100 12.34 -2.99 -14.46
N THR A 101 11.86 -3.07 -13.22
CA THR A 101 10.50 -2.68 -12.83
C THR A 101 10.55 -1.77 -11.61
N ALA A 102 9.73 -0.72 -11.58
CA ALA A 102 9.56 0.13 -10.41
C ALA A 102 8.11 0.13 -9.95
N LEU A 103 7.91 0.00 -8.64
CA LEU A 103 6.61 0.10 -8.00
C LEU A 103 6.56 1.34 -7.11
N PHE A 104 5.75 2.31 -7.51
CA PHE A 104 5.52 3.56 -6.79
C PHE A 104 4.33 3.40 -5.85
N LYS A 105 4.54 3.64 -4.57
CA LYS A 105 3.51 3.54 -3.53
C LYS A 105 3.33 4.85 -2.79
N ARG A 106 2.09 5.20 -2.44
CA ARG A 106 1.87 6.32 -1.52
C ARG A 106 2.13 5.85 -0.08
N PRO A 107 2.79 6.66 0.79
CA PRO A 107 3.10 6.24 2.15
C PRO A 107 1.89 5.89 3.04
N VAL A 108 0.71 6.41 2.70
CA VAL A 108 -0.50 6.35 3.55
C VAL A 108 -1.71 5.72 2.85
N SER A 109 -1.58 5.30 1.59
CA SER A 109 -2.68 4.74 0.81
C SER A 109 -2.13 3.84 -0.29
N THR A 110 -2.82 2.75 -0.60
CA THR A 110 -2.50 1.88 -1.74
C THR A 110 -3.27 2.25 -3.01
N ALA A 111 -4.18 3.24 -2.93
CA ALA A 111 -5.11 3.57 -4.01
C ALA A 111 -4.44 4.16 -5.27
N GLN A 112 -3.16 4.56 -5.17
CA GLN A 112 -2.40 5.18 -6.26
C GLN A 112 -1.12 4.38 -6.55
N ASP A 113 -1.05 3.12 -6.14
CA ASP A 113 0.11 2.30 -6.40
C ASP A 113 0.27 2.13 -7.93
N THR A 114 1.42 2.52 -8.45
CA THR A 114 1.69 2.55 -9.88
C THR A 114 2.91 1.69 -10.18
N GLU A 115 2.70 0.61 -10.93
CA GLU A 115 3.78 -0.22 -11.44
C GLU A 115 4.24 0.30 -12.80
N VAL A 116 5.55 0.40 -12.98
CA VAL A 116 6.21 0.91 -14.18
C VAL A 116 7.24 -0.10 -14.63
N VAL A 117 6.99 -0.71 -15.79
CA VAL A 117 7.95 -1.60 -16.46
C VAL A 117 8.78 -0.74 -17.41
N PHE A 118 10.10 -0.87 -17.34
CA PHE A 118 10.99 -0.08 -18.19
C PHE A 118 11.32 -0.80 -19.50
N GLU A 119 11.47 0.00 -20.55
CA GLU A 119 12.02 -0.44 -21.82
C GLU A 119 13.49 -0.02 -21.93
N ARG A 120 14.29 -0.84 -22.62
CA ARG A 120 15.69 -0.50 -22.87
C ARG A 120 15.78 0.56 -23.96
N ALA A 121 16.37 1.70 -23.63
CA ALA A 121 16.65 2.79 -24.56
C ALA A 121 17.93 2.53 -25.36
N ALA A 122 18.10 3.24 -26.48
CA ALA A 122 19.24 3.09 -27.40
C ALA A 122 20.59 3.47 -26.76
N ASP A 123 20.58 4.28 -25.70
CA ASP A 123 21.76 4.67 -24.91
C ASP A 123 22.14 3.62 -23.83
N GLY A 124 21.41 2.50 -23.77
CA GLY A 124 21.60 1.44 -22.78
C GLY A 124 21.00 1.75 -21.40
N SER A 125 20.30 2.86 -21.25
CA SER A 125 19.48 3.15 -20.07
C SER A 125 18.12 2.49 -20.15
N PHE A 126 17.40 2.48 -19.04
CA PHE A 126 16.02 2.01 -18.97
C PHE A 126 15.10 3.22 -18.88
N ALA A 127 14.10 3.30 -19.75
CA ALA A 127 13.16 4.40 -19.78
C ALA A 127 11.70 3.91 -19.86
N ALA A 128 10.81 4.65 -19.21
CA ALA A 128 9.37 4.41 -19.27
C ALA A 128 8.61 5.74 -19.26
N GLN A 129 7.53 5.81 -20.03
CA GLN A 129 6.58 6.90 -19.92
C GLN A 129 5.60 6.58 -18.79
N THR A 130 5.45 7.50 -17.84
CA THR A 130 4.53 7.33 -16.72
C THR A 130 4.03 8.67 -16.21
N THR A 131 2.82 8.66 -15.65
CA THR A 131 2.23 9.84 -15.02
C THR A 131 2.20 9.64 -13.52
N LEU A 132 3.11 10.32 -12.83
CA LEU A 132 3.19 10.31 -11.38
C LEU A 132 2.77 11.67 -10.86
N GLY A 133 1.75 11.68 -10.00
CA GLY A 133 1.29 12.91 -9.36
C GLY A 133 2.32 13.44 -8.36
N ASP A 134 2.27 14.74 -8.11
CA ASP A 134 3.10 15.39 -7.10
C ASP A 134 2.89 14.79 -5.70
N GLY A 135 3.89 14.99 -4.84
CA GLY A 135 3.91 14.56 -3.45
C GLY A 135 4.95 13.46 -3.17
N VAL A 136 4.77 12.81 -2.03
CA VAL A 136 5.73 11.82 -1.53
C VAL A 136 5.38 10.43 -2.04
N TRP A 137 6.41 9.69 -2.41
CA TRP A 137 6.35 8.32 -2.89
C TRP A 137 7.39 7.45 -2.20
N VAL A 138 7.09 6.16 -2.04
CA VAL A 138 8.07 5.12 -1.80
C VAL A 138 8.19 4.33 -3.09
N VAL A 139 9.40 4.18 -3.61
CA VAL A 139 9.67 3.48 -4.86
C VAL A 139 10.45 2.23 -4.53
N ASP A 140 9.92 1.08 -4.94
CA ASP A 140 10.62 -0.20 -4.93
C ASP A 140 11.06 -0.50 -6.36
N VAL A 141 12.35 -0.41 -6.66
CA VAL A 141 12.93 -0.78 -7.95
C VAL A 141 13.52 -2.19 -7.86
N LEU A 142 13.14 -3.04 -8.80
CA LEU A 142 13.67 -4.39 -8.99
C LEU A 142 14.43 -4.43 -10.30
N SER A 143 15.70 -4.84 -10.24
CA SER A 143 16.57 -4.97 -11.41
C SER A 143 17.05 -6.42 -11.55
N GLU A 144 16.79 -7.03 -12.70
CA GLU A 144 17.30 -8.35 -13.05
C GLU A 144 18.71 -8.21 -13.60
N ALA A 145 19.68 -8.88 -12.99
CA ALA A 145 21.11 -8.75 -13.31
C ALA A 145 21.83 -10.11 -13.30
N GLY A 146 21.12 -11.20 -13.62
CA GLY A 146 21.64 -12.57 -13.54
C GLY A 146 22.00 -13.06 -12.13
N LEU A 147 21.55 -12.35 -11.08
CA LEU A 147 21.68 -12.76 -9.68
C LEU A 147 20.60 -13.79 -9.31
N GLU A 148 20.82 -14.54 -8.22
CA GLU A 148 19.82 -15.47 -7.68
C GLU A 148 18.49 -14.77 -7.33
N HIS A 149 18.58 -13.54 -6.83
CA HIS A 149 17.44 -12.66 -6.55
C HIS A 149 17.63 -11.32 -7.25
N PRO A 150 16.56 -10.67 -7.76
CA PRO A 150 16.65 -9.33 -8.33
C PRO A 150 17.29 -8.34 -7.36
N TYR A 151 18.11 -7.43 -7.88
CA TYR A 151 18.63 -6.33 -7.10
C TYR A 151 17.48 -5.41 -6.69
N ARG A 152 17.32 -5.19 -5.38
CA ARG A 152 16.22 -4.40 -4.82
C ARG A 152 16.76 -3.06 -4.34
N ASP A 153 16.14 -1.99 -4.81
CA ASP A 153 16.40 -0.63 -4.35
C ASP A 153 15.10 0.03 -3.90
N THR A 154 14.96 0.23 -2.59
CA THR A 154 13.80 0.89 -2.00
C THR A 154 14.20 2.27 -1.49
N ARG A 155 13.56 3.32 -2.01
CA ARG A 155 13.85 4.71 -1.62
C ARG A 155 12.57 5.54 -1.53
N ARG A 156 12.58 6.51 -0.61
CA ARG A 156 11.53 7.53 -0.51
C ARG A 156 11.93 8.73 -1.37
N VAL A 157 11.02 9.18 -2.22
CA VAL A 157 11.26 10.30 -3.16
C VAL A 157 10.13 11.31 -3.11
N VAL A 158 10.40 12.53 -3.56
CA VAL A 158 9.38 13.57 -3.69
C VAL A 158 9.27 13.95 -5.15
N ILE A 159 8.05 13.92 -5.69
CA ILE A 159 7.76 14.43 -7.03
C ILE A 159 7.12 15.80 -6.88
N SER A 160 7.67 16.80 -7.57
CA SER A 160 7.18 18.17 -7.52
C SER A 160 7.36 18.82 -8.89
N GLY A 161 6.25 19.27 -9.48
CA GLY A 161 6.26 19.83 -10.83
C GLY A 161 6.65 18.80 -11.89
N GLY A 162 6.33 17.52 -11.69
CA GLY A 162 6.69 16.45 -12.64
C GLY A 162 8.18 16.10 -12.68
N VAL A 163 8.93 16.46 -11.65
CA VAL A 163 10.36 16.13 -11.48
C VAL A 163 10.59 15.43 -10.14
N LEU A 164 11.43 14.40 -10.14
CA LEU A 164 11.90 13.74 -8.91
C LEU A 164 12.99 14.58 -8.24
N LYS A 165 12.77 14.88 -6.95
CA LYS A 165 13.64 15.64 -6.07
C LYS A 165 14.19 14.77 -4.95
#